data_AF-A0A090QZN1-F1
#
_entry.id   AF-A0A090QZN1-F1
#
_cell.length_a   1.000
_cell.length_b   1.000
_cell.length_c   1.000
_cell.angle_alpha   90.00
_cell.angle_beta   90.00
_cell.angle_gamma   90.00
#
_symmetry.space_group_name_H-M   'P 1'
#
loop_
_entity.id
_entity.type
_entity.pdbx_description
1 polymer ?
#
loop_
_entity_poly.entity_id
_entity_poly.type
_entity_poly.pdbx_seq_one_letter_code
_entity_poly.pdbx_strand_id
1 'polypeptide(L)'
;MALLKELTEDELEGDKDLLKMLLSSISNWKNDMVGPADAMAHASSERDQLFAHCYELYQRQMKAYNALDFDDLILMPVLLLRDNQEVRERWQNKIRYLLVDEYQDTNTSQYIFVKLLVGERSRFTVVGDDDQSIYSWRGAQPENLALLNKDFPNLRVIKLEQNYRSTSRILRTANILIANNPHLFEKALFSEIPDGEMLKVITAKNEEHEAEKVVGELIAHRFMNNTQYKDYAILYRGNHQSRLFEKALMQNRIPYKISGGTSFFSRVEIKDIMAYLRLLTNQDDDNAFLRIVNTPRREIGPVTLEKLGTYATCEVRACLPPALNWGWSSTCQAVVWKPCSALPVGWWSWPIMQSVAIPSRRYVS
;
A
#
# COMPACT_ATOMS: atom_id res chain seq x y z
N MET A 1 -0.23 -7.59 8.41
CA MET A 1 -0.43 -7.32 9.85
C MET A 1 -1.15 -8.45 10.58
N ALA A 2 -2.28 -8.98 10.09
CA ALA A 2 -2.95 -10.10 10.79
C ALA A 2 -2.07 -11.35 10.91
N LEU A 3 -1.43 -11.77 9.81
CA LEU A 3 -0.50 -12.90 9.81
C LEU A 3 0.69 -12.69 10.75
N LEU A 4 1.34 -11.53 10.65
CA LEU A 4 2.45 -11.15 11.52
C LEU A 4 2.06 -11.18 13.00
N LYS A 5 0.88 -10.65 13.35
CA LYS A 5 0.36 -10.70 14.72
C LYS A 5 0.21 -12.13 15.25
N GLU A 6 -0.32 -13.04 14.42
CA GLU A 6 -0.54 -14.44 14.77
C GLU A 6 0.78 -15.21 14.89
N LEU A 7 1.74 -14.91 14.03
CA LEU A 7 3.07 -15.55 14.05
C LEU A 7 3.95 -15.08 15.20
N THR A 8 3.71 -13.87 15.73
CA THR A 8 4.56 -13.26 16.75
C THR A 8 3.83 -13.06 18.08
N GLU A 9 2.74 -13.79 18.32
CA GLU A 9 1.93 -13.63 19.54
C GLU A 9 2.73 -14.05 20.79
N ASP A 10 3.52 -15.11 20.67
CA ASP A 10 4.37 -15.64 21.74
C ASP A 10 5.61 -14.76 21.97
N GLU A 11 6.18 -14.18 20.92
CA GLU A 11 7.41 -13.38 20.98
C GLU A 11 7.18 -11.91 21.38
N LEU A 12 6.06 -11.31 20.98
CA LEU A 12 5.76 -9.89 21.21
C LEU A 12 4.69 -9.67 22.28
N GLU A 13 4.15 -10.73 22.88
CA GLU A 13 3.11 -10.69 23.94
C GLU A 13 1.89 -9.80 23.58
N GLY A 14 1.61 -9.64 22.29
CA GLY A 14 0.52 -8.80 21.79
C GLY A 14 0.76 -7.27 21.84
N ASP A 15 1.99 -6.81 22.04
CA ASP A 15 2.34 -5.39 21.98
C ASP A 15 2.14 -4.83 20.56
N LYS A 16 1.18 -3.91 20.44
CA LYS A 16 0.79 -3.31 19.17
C LYS A 16 1.83 -2.36 18.60
N ASP A 17 2.60 -1.70 19.45
CA ASP A 17 3.60 -0.73 19.00
C ASP A 17 4.86 -1.45 18.54
N LEU A 18 5.31 -2.49 19.25
CA LEU A 18 6.36 -3.39 18.77
C LEU A 18 5.97 -4.06 17.45
N LEU A 19 4.73 -4.50 17.29
CA LEU A 19 4.26 -5.07 16.02
C LEU A 19 4.32 -4.07 14.84
N LYS A 20 3.99 -2.79 15.07
CA LYS A 20 4.14 -1.75 14.05
C LYS A 20 5.60 -1.49 13.72
N MET A 21 6.47 -1.47 14.74
CA MET A 21 7.90 -1.31 14.54
C MET A 21 8.47 -2.49 13.72
N LEU A 22 8.10 -3.73 14.06
CA LEU A 22 8.49 -4.92 13.31
C LEU A 22 8.05 -4.83 11.85
N LEU A 23 6.79 -4.46 11.59
CA LEU A 23 6.29 -4.28 10.23
C LEU A 23 7.10 -3.23 9.46
N SER A 24 7.41 -2.09 10.11
CA SER A 24 8.25 -1.04 9.52
C SER A 24 9.66 -1.54 9.23
N SER A 25 10.27 -2.29 10.14
CA SER A 25 11.60 -2.86 9.96
C SER A 25 11.64 -3.85 8.79
N ILE A 26 10.66 -4.74 8.69
CA ILE A 26 10.53 -5.67 7.56
C ILE A 26 10.38 -4.92 6.24
N SER A 27 9.54 -3.89 6.20
CA SER A 27 9.34 -3.08 4.99
C SER A 27 10.63 -2.38 4.57
N ASN A 28 11.37 -1.79 5.52
CA ASN A 28 12.66 -1.15 5.26
C ASN A 28 13.70 -2.17 4.76
N TRP A 29 13.81 -3.34 5.38
CA TRP A 29 14.70 -4.40 4.91
C TRP A 29 14.37 -4.83 3.48
N LYS A 30 13.09 -5.04 3.15
CA LYS A 30 12.67 -5.37 1.77
C LYS A 30 13.01 -4.24 0.79
N ASN A 31 12.78 -2.99 1.17
CA ASN A 31 13.09 -1.81 0.34
C ASN A 31 14.59 -1.65 0.10
N ASP A 32 15.43 -2.07 1.04
CA ASP A 32 16.89 -2.12 0.93
C ASP A 32 17.42 -3.45 0.37
N MET A 33 16.52 -4.35 -0.05
CA MET A 33 16.82 -5.69 -0.57
C MET A 33 17.59 -6.60 0.40
N VAL A 34 17.41 -6.39 1.70
CA VAL A 34 18.00 -7.20 2.76
C VAL A 34 17.08 -8.40 3.04
N GLY A 35 17.60 -9.61 2.80
CA GLY A 35 16.88 -10.85 3.11
C GLY A 35 16.92 -11.20 4.61
N PRO A 36 16.13 -12.19 5.07
CA PRO A 36 16.11 -12.57 6.49
C PRO A 36 17.46 -12.98 7.05
N ALA A 37 18.26 -13.71 6.27
CA ALA A 37 19.61 -14.14 6.67
C ALA A 37 20.56 -12.94 6.85
N ASP A 38 20.52 -11.98 5.94
CA ASP A 38 21.34 -10.77 6.00
C ASP A 38 20.88 -9.82 7.12
N ALA A 39 19.57 -9.75 7.38
CA ALA A 39 19.01 -9.01 8.50
C ALA A 39 19.51 -9.57 9.83
N MET A 40 19.56 -10.90 9.98
CA MET A 40 20.11 -11.56 11.15
C MET A 40 21.63 -11.33 11.28
N ALA A 41 22.37 -11.39 10.18
CA ALA A 41 23.81 -11.18 10.18
C ALA A 41 24.21 -9.74 10.58
N HIS A 42 23.41 -8.73 10.22
CA HIS A 42 23.63 -7.33 10.57
C HIS A 42 22.97 -6.91 11.89
N ALA A 43 22.25 -7.81 12.57
CA ALA A 43 21.54 -7.49 13.79
C ALA A 43 22.51 -7.19 14.94
N SER A 44 22.46 -5.96 15.46
CA SER A 44 23.37 -5.49 16.51
C SER A 44 22.76 -5.56 17.91
N SER A 45 21.43 -5.43 18.02
CA SER A 45 20.71 -5.47 19.29
C SER A 45 19.87 -6.74 19.42
N GLU A 46 19.55 -7.14 20.66
CA GLU A 46 18.63 -8.27 20.92
C GLU A 46 17.28 -8.09 20.23
N ARG A 47 16.79 -6.84 20.16
CA ARG A 47 15.57 -6.51 19.44
C ARG A 47 15.71 -6.72 17.93
N ASP A 48 16.83 -6.35 17.33
CA ASP A 48 17.04 -6.54 15.89
C ASP A 48 17.15 -8.03 15.55
N GLN A 49 17.77 -8.84 16.42
CA GLN A 49 17.82 -10.29 16.28
C GLN A 49 16.42 -10.91 16.36
N LEU A 50 15.62 -10.46 17.33
CA LEU A 50 14.22 -10.87 17.44
C LEU A 50 13.44 -10.51 16.17
N PHE A 51 13.59 -9.28 15.68
CA PHE A 51 12.88 -8.83 14.48
C PHE A 51 13.34 -9.59 13.23
N ALA A 52 14.63 -9.91 13.11
CA ALA A 52 15.15 -10.72 12.01
C ALA A 52 14.62 -12.16 12.06
N HIS A 53 14.50 -12.75 13.26
CA HIS A 53 13.88 -14.06 13.43
C HIS A 53 12.39 -14.05 13.02
N CYS A 54 11.64 -13.06 13.50
CA CYS A 54 10.23 -12.88 13.10
C CYS A 54 10.09 -12.65 11.59
N TYR A 55 11.05 -11.95 10.97
CA TYR A 55 11.08 -11.74 9.52
C TYR A 55 11.28 -13.05 8.75
N GLU A 56 12.17 -13.94 9.22
CA GLU A 56 12.36 -15.26 8.64
C GLU A 56 11.08 -16.11 8.69
N LEU A 57 10.43 -16.17 9.86
CA LEU A 57 9.16 -16.87 10.04
C LEU A 57 8.08 -16.30 9.12
N TYR A 58 7.99 -14.96 9.04
CA TYR A 58 7.06 -14.28 8.16
C TYR A 58 7.27 -14.65 6.68
N GLN A 59 8.51 -14.58 6.18
CA GLN A 59 8.82 -14.92 4.79
C GLN A 59 8.59 -16.39 4.49
N ARG A 60 8.90 -17.30 5.44
CA ARG A 60 8.60 -18.73 5.27
C ARG A 60 7.11 -18.97 5.07
N GLN A 61 6.28 -18.31 5.88
CA GLN A 61 4.83 -18.45 5.79
C GLN A 61 4.26 -17.83 4.51
N MET A 62 4.73 -16.63 4.13
CA MET A 62 4.34 -15.98 2.87
C MET A 62 4.66 -16.87 1.66
N LYS A 63 5.83 -17.52 1.67
CA LYS A 63 6.22 -18.46 0.62
C LYS A 63 5.35 -19.72 0.60
N ALA A 64 5.03 -20.29 1.77
CA ALA A 64 4.14 -21.46 1.87
C ALA A 64 2.73 -21.15 1.36
N TYR A 65 2.28 -19.90 1.52
CA TYR A 65 0.99 -19.41 1.04
C TYR A 65 1.00 -18.95 -0.41
N ASN A 66 2.14 -19.01 -1.10
CA ASN A 66 2.33 -18.42 -2.43
C ASN A 66 1.84 -16.96 -2.51
N ALA A 67 2.07 -16.21 -1.42
CA ALA A 67 1.58 -14.85 -1.25
C ALA A 67 2.74 -13.84 -1.36
N LEU A 68 2.41 -12.63 -1.79
CA LEU A 68 3.33 -11.49 -1.86
C LEU A 68 2.69 -10.29 -1.15
N ASP A 69 3.49 -9.55 -0.39
CA ASP A 69 3.08 -8.24 0.11
C ASP A 69 3.48 -7.11 -0.86
N PHE A 70 3.18 -5.86 -0.51
CA PHE A 70 3.42 -4.71 -1.38
C PHE A 70 4.91 -4.50 -1.69
N ASP A 71 5.79 -4.77 -0.73
CA ASP A 71 7.23 -4.57 -0.92
C ASP A 71 7.81 -5.70 -1.77
N ASP A 72 7.27 -6.92 -1.63
CA ASP A 72 7.61 -8.06 -2.50
C ASP A 72 7.26 -7.80 -3.98
N LEU A 73 6.23 -7.01 -4.26
CA LEU A 73 5.85 -6.67 -5.64
C LEU A 73 6.92 -5.87 -6.39
N ILE A 74 7.88 -5.28 -5.68
CA ILE A 74 9.05 -4.61 -6.26
C ILE A 74 10.30 -5.47 -6.08
N LEU A 75 10.53 -5.99 -4.86
CA LEU A 75 11.70 -6.79 -4.55
C LEU A 75 11.80 -8.04 -5.44
N MET A 76 10.71 -8.79 -5.63
CA MET A 76 10.73 -10.04 -6.40
C MET A 76 11.06 -9.81 -7.88
N PRO A 77 10.44 -8.83 -8.58
CA PRO A 77 10.88 -8.46 -9.93
C PRO A 77 12.34 -8.02 -10.00
N VAL A 78 12.85 -7.28 -9.01
CA VAL A 78 14.26 -6.87 -8.98
C VAL A 78 15.18 -8.08 -8.90
N LEU A 79 14.92 -9.02 -7.99
CA LEU A 79 15.68 -10.26 -7.86
C LEU A 79 15.62 -11.09 -9.16
N LEU A 80 14.42 -11.22 -9.75
CA LEU A 80 14.24 -11.93 -11.01
C LEU A 80 15.05 -11.30 -12.16
N LEU A 81 14.99 -9.98 -12.33
CA LEU A 81 15.75 -9.29 -13.37
C LEU A 81 17.26 -9.33 -13.10
N ARG A 82 17.69 -9.34 -11.84
CA ARG A 82 19.11 -9.46 -11.48
C ARG A 82 19.65 -10.85 -11.84
N ASP A 83 18.92 -11.89 -11.45
CA ASP A 83 19.40 -13.27 -11.46
C ASP A 83 19.07 -14.02 -12.77
N ASN A 84 18.10 -13.53 -13.56
CA ASN A 84 17.73 -14.12 -14.85
C ASN A 84 17.94 -13.15 -16.02
N GLN A 85 19.02 -13.37 -16.77
CA GLN A 85 19.40 -12.55 -17.92
C GLN A 85 18.38 -12.59 -19.06
N GLU A 86 17.80 -13.76 -19.36
CA GLU A 86 16.83 -13.92 -20.45
C GLU A 86 15.58 -13.07 -20.20
N VAL A 87 15.05 -13.12 -18.97
CA VAL A 87 13.90 -12.31 -18.55
C VAL A 87 14.26 -10.83 -18.59
N ARG A 88 15.45 -10.45 -18.11
CA ARG A 88 15.94 -9.07 -18.15
C ARG A 88 16.01 -8.52 -19.57
N GLU A 89 16.63 -9.26 -20.49
CA GLU A 89 16.75 -8.85 -21.89
C GLU A 89 15.40 -8.74 -22.59
N ARG A 90 14.47 -9.68 -22.30
CA ARG A 90 13.11 -9.61 -22.81
C ARG A 90 12.42 -8.30 -22.41
N TRP A 91 12.55 -7.89 -21.16
CA TRP A 91 11.96 -6.63 -20.68
C TRP A 91 12.69 -5.39 -21.21
N GLN A 92 14.02 -5.39 -21.26
CA GLN A 92 14.82 -4.31 -21.85
C GLN A 92 14.53 -4.11 -23.36
N ASN A 93 14.18 -5.18 -24.08
CA ASN A 93 13.80 -5.09 -25.49
C ASN A 93 12.36 -4.58 -25.68
N LYS A 94 11.48 -4.85 -24.72
CA LYS A 94 10.10 -4.36 -24.70
C LYS A 94 10.03 -2.88 -24.29
N ILE A 95 10.75 -2.50 -23.23
CA ILE A 95 10.78 -1.15 -22.68
C ILE A 95 11.97 -0.41 -23.28
N ARG A 96 11.75 0.26 -24.41
CA ARG A 96 12.81 0.97 -25.14
C ARG A 96 13.12 2.36 -24.58
N TYR A 97 12.13 2.97 -23.93
CA TYR A 97 12.21 4.28 -23.30
C TYR A 97 11.44 4.20 -21.98
N LEU A 98 12.07 4.61 -20.89
CA LEU A 98 11.45 4.61 -19.56
C LEU A 98 11.27 6.04 -19.06
N LEU A 99 10.07 6.36 -18.60
CA LEU A 99 9.75 7.63 -17.94
C LEU A 99 9.42 7.33 -16.49
N VAL A 100 10.10 8.00 -15.56
CA VAL A 100 9.86 7.85 -14.12
C VAL A 100 9.58 9.22 -13.55
N ASP A 101 8.42 9.36 -12.90
CA ASP A 101 8.01 10.58 -12.21
C ASP A 101 8.26 10.45 -10.71
N GLU A 102 8.28 11.57 -9.98
CA GLU A 102 8.50 11.65 -8.53
C GLU A 102 9.75 10.88 -8.05
N TYR A 103 10.86 11.01 -8.79
CA TYR A 103 12.06 10.20 -8.55
C TYR A 103 12.71 10.44 -7.18
N GLN A 104 12.49 11.61 -6.57
CA GLN A 104 12.99 11.93 -5.23
C GLN A 104 12.43 11.00 -4.15
N ASP A 105 11.27 10.39 -4.39
CA ASP A 105 10.59 9.52 -3.42
C ASP A 105 10.90 8.03 -3.62
N THR A 106 11.92 7.72 -4.43
CA THR A 106 12.32 6.34 -4.71
C THR A 106 13.19 5.74 -3.60
N ASN A 107 12.99 4.45 -3.33
CA ASN A 107 13.84 3.66 -2.43
C ASN A 107 14.91 2.84 -3.20
N THR A 108 15.80 2.17 -2.46
CA THR A 108 16.91 1.37 -3.03
C THR A 108 16.43 0.32 -4.03
N SER A 109 15.41 -0.46 -3.69
CA SER A 109 14.87 -1.50 -4.57
C SER A 109 14.31 -0.93 -5.88
N GLN A 110 13.61 0.21 -5.81
CA GLN A 110 13.07 0.91 -6.99
C GLN A 110 14.18 1.50 -7.85
N TYR A 111 15.21 2.08 -7.23
CA TYR A 111 16.40 2.57 -7.91
C TYR A 111 17.05 1.46 -8.74
N ILE A 112 17.28 0.30 -8.12
CA ILE A 112 17.90 -0.86 -8.77
C ILE A 112 16.98 -1.46 -9.83
N PHE A 113 15.67 -1.46 -9.61
CA PHE A 113 14.69 -1.88 -10.61
C PHE A 113 14.81 -1.05 -11.90
N VAL A 114 14.84 0.28 -11.78
CA VAL A 114 15.03 1.18 -12.90
C VAL A 114 16.37 0.91 -13.59
N LYS A 115 17.46 0.77 -12.84
CA LYS A 115 18.80 0.48 -13.39
C LYS A 115 18.83 -0.83 -14.19
N LEU A 116 18.20 -1.89 -13.69
CA LEU A 116 18.11 -3.19 -14.38
C LEU A 116 17.25 -3.12 -15.65
N LEU A 117 16.15 -2.36 -15.63
CA LEU A 117 15.27 -2.21 -16.80
C LEU A 117 15.86 -1.35 -17.91
N VAL A 118 16.65 -0.34 -17.55
CA VAL A 118 17.26 0.57 -18.52
C VAL A 118 18.52 -0.05 -19.15
N GLY A 119 19.30 -0.77 -18.34
CA GLY A 119 20.54 -1.42 -18.78
C GLY A 119 21.54 -0.43 -19.39
N GLU A 120 22.43 -0.95 -20.24
CA GLU A 120 23.49 -0.15 -20.89
C GLU A 120 22.96 0.89 -21.90
N ARG A 121 21.71 0.74 -22.35
CA ARG A 121 21.12 1.67 -23.32
C ARG A 121 20.90 3.06 -22.71
N SER A 122 20.71 3.13 -21.38
CA SER A 122 20.50 4.39 -20.65
C SER A 122 19.40 5.28 -21.25
N ARG A 123 18.37 4.68 -21.85
CA ARG A 123 17.24 5.39 -22.50
C ARG A 123 16.10 5.62 -21.52
N PHE A 124 16.29 6.57 -20.62
CA PHE A 124 15.28 6.93 -19.65
C PHE A 124 15.24 8.43 -19.40
N THR A 125 14.13 8.88 -18.82
CA THR A 125 13.97 10.24 -18.31
C THR A 125 13.34 10.13 -16.93
N VAL A 126 14.02 10.70 -15.95
CA VAL A 126 13.51 10.86 -14.59
C VAL A 126 13.05 12.30 -14.43
N VAL A 127 11.97 12.48 -13.69
CA VAL A 127 11.49 13.77 -13.22
C VAL A 127 11.42 13.67 -11.70
N GLY A 128 11.93 14.69 -11.02
CA GLY A 128 11.89 14.76 -9.58
C GLY A 128 12.39 16.10 -9.06
N ASP A 129 12.07 16.40 -7.82
CA ASP A 129 12.43 17.65 -7.13
C ASP A 129 13.06 17.31 -5.77
N ASP A 130 14.34 17.62 -5.60
CA ASP A 130 15.10 17.34 -4.37
C ASP A 130 14.53 18.06 -3.13
N ASP A 131 13.86 19.20 -3.31
CA ASP A 131 13.25 19.94 -2.20
C ASP A 131 11.86 19.38 -1.80
N GLN A 132 11.31 18.44 -2.58
CA GLN A 132 9.98 17.84 -2.34
C GLN A 132 10.03 16.41 -1.79
N SER A 133 11.22 15.88 -1.46
CA SER A 133 11.33 14.56 -0.84
C SER A 133 10.78 14.54 0.59
N ILE A 134 9.53 14.12 0.75
CA ILE A 134 8.83 14.04 2.05
C ILE A 134 8.58 12.60 2.55
N TYR A 135 9.01 11.59 1.78
CA TYR A 135 8.78 10.18 2.07
C TYR A 135 9.99 9.42 2.66
N SER A 136 10.97 10.12 3.21
CA SER A 136 12.16 9.50 3.84
C SER A 136 11.81 8.49 4.94
N TRP A 137 10.74 8.73 5.69
CA TRP A 137 10.21 7.80 6.69
C TRP A 137 9.65 6.47 6.12
N ARG A 138 9.46 6.38 4.79
CA ARG A 138 9.12 5.15 4.06
C ARG A 138 10.32 4.51 3.35
N GLY A 139 11.54 4.97 3.62
CA GLY A 139 12.76 4.48 2.99
C GLY A 139 13.09 5.14 1.65
N ALA A 140 12.44 6.25 1.29
CA ALA A 140 12.91 7.06 0.17
C ALA A 140 14.31 7.62 0.48
N GLN A 141 15.23 7.50 -0.47
CA GLN A 141 16.61 7.97 -0.32
C GLN A 141 16.86 9.10 -1.33
N PRO A 142 16.85 10.38 -0.89
CA PRO A 142 17.19 11.53 -1.74
C PRO A 142 18.55 11.36 -2.43
N GLU A 143 19.45 10.60 -1.83
CA GLU A 143 20.76 10.23 -2.36
C GLU A 143 20.67 9.55 -3.72
N ASN A 144 19.54 8.90 -4.06
CA ASN A 144 19.31 8.29 -5.36
C ASN A 144 19.44 9.30 -6.51
N LEU A 145 19.00 10.55 -6.31
CA LEU A 145 19.19 11.62 -7.30
C LEU A 145 20.67 11.96 -7.50
N ALA A 146 21.47 11.92 -6.43
CA ALA A 146 22.91 12.15 -6.51
C ALA A 146 23.64 10.96 -7.17
N LEU A 147 23.18 9.73 -6.90
CA LEU A 147 23.72 8.50 -7.49
C LEU A 147 23.47 8.43 -9.01
N LEU A 148 22.36 8.95 -9.51
CA LEU A 148 22.08 8.98 -10.95
C LEU A 148 23.18 9.64 -11.77
N ASN A 149 23.72 10.78 -11.32
CA ASN A 149 24.81 11.46 -12.02
C ASN A 149 26.11 10.65 -12.01
N LYS A 150 26.31 9.79 -11.01
CA LYS A 150 27.48 8.90 -10.91
C LYS A 150 27.31 7.66 -11.79
N ASP A 151 26.14 7.03 -11.75
CA ASP A 151 25.84 5.78 -12.46
C ASP A 151 25.57 6.01 -13.95
N PHE A 152 25.08 7.19 -14.33
CA PHE A 152 24.80 7.58 -15.71
C PHE A 152 25.54 8.88 -16.05
N PRO A 153 26.85 8.83 -16.37
CA PRO A 153 27.67 10.04 -16.60
C PRO A 153 27.23 10.85 -17.83
N ASN A 154 26.48 10.25 -18.75
CA ASN A 154 25.92 10.92 -19.92
C ASN A 154 24.52 11.54 -19.65
N LEU A 155 24.06 11.54 -18.40
CA LEU A 155 22.76 12.10 -18.02
C LEU A 155 22.75 13.60 -18.29
N ARG A 156 21.77 14.06 -19.07
CA ARG A 156 21.54 15.49 -19.27
C ARG A 156 20.57 15.99 -18.21
N VAL A 157 21.06 16.85 -17.32
CA VAL A 157 20.23 17.54 -16.34
C VAL A 157 19.60 18.78 -16.97
N ILE A 158 18.28 18.88 -16.90
CA ILE A 158 17.50 20.04 -17.35
C ILE A 158 16.72 20.57 -16.15
N LYS A 159 16.97 21.82 -15.77
CA LYS A 159 16.28 22.49 -14.65
C LYS A 159 15.07 23.25 -15.21
N LEU A 160 13.90 23.02 -14.64
CA LEU A 160 12.67 23.74 -14.97
C LEU A 160 12.36 24.72 -13.84
N GLU A 161 12.69 25.99 -14.04
CA GLU A 161 12.61 27.01 -12.98
C GLU A 161 11.34 27.87 -13.06
N GLN A 162 10.64 27.86 -14.19
CA GLN A 162 9.42 28.62 -14.34
C GLN A 162 8.23 27.88 -13.71
N ASN A 163 7.62 28.51 -12.71
CA ASN A 163 6.43 28.04 -12.05
C ASN A 163 5.17 28.59 -12.74
N TYR A 164 4.27 27.70 -13.13
CA TYR A 164 3.01 28.03 -13.79
C TYR A 164 1.78 27.89 -12.86
N ARG A 165 1.98 27.60 -11.58
CA ARG A 165 0.92 27.25 -10.63
C ARG A 165 0.59 28.38 -9.67
N SER A 166 1.61 29.04 -9.14
CA SER A 166 1.53 29.92 -7.97
C SER A 166 1.91 31.35 -8.33
N THR A 167 1.33 32.30 -7.59
CA THR A 167 1.67 33.72 -7.72
C THR A 167 3.12 33.98 -7.31
N SER A 168 3.70 35.04 -7.84
CA SER A 168 5.05 35.49 -7.49
C SER A 168 5.26 35.67 -5.99
N ARG A 169 4.22 36.08 -5.24
CA ARG A 169 4.29 36.22 -3.78
C ARG A 169 4.41 34.88 -3.05
N ILE A 170 3.57 33.90 -3.41
CA ILE A 170 3.63 32.56 -2.81
C ILE A 170 5.00 31.94 -3.08
N LEU A 171 5.48 32.05 -4.33
CA LEU A 171 6.75 31.45 -4.74
C LEU A 171 7.95 32.09 -4.03
N ARG A 172 7.95 33.41 -3.85
CA ARG A 172 9.00 34.12 -3.12
C ARG A 172 9.09 33.66 -1.66
N THR A 173 7.95 33.49 -0.99
CA THR A 173 7.91 32.97 0.38
C THR A 173 8.44 31.54 0.44
N ALA A 174 8.05 30.68 -0.52
CA ALA A 174 8.55 29.32 -0.60
C ALA A 174 10.08 29.28 -0.82
N ASN A 175 10.62 30.11 -1.72
CA ASN A 175 12.05 30.21 -1.99
C ASN A 175 12.84 30.69 -0.75
N ILE A 176 12.31 31.66 0.01
CA ILE A 176 12.96 32.12 1.25
C ILE A 176 12.98 31.01 2.30
N LEU A 177 11.89 30.24 2.42
CA LEU A 177 11.82 29.13 3.37
C LEU A 177 12.81 28.02 3.01
N ILE A 178 12.82 27.59 1.74
CA ILE A 178 13.59 26.43 1.29
C ILE A 178 15.10 26.71 1.27
N ALA A 179 15.52 27.96 1.05
CA ALA A 179 16.94 28.38 1.06
C ALA A 179 17.68 28.15 2.39
N ASN A 180 16.97 27.79 3.47
CA ASN A 180 17.58 27.42 4.75
C ASN A 180 18.07 25.96 4.78
N ASN A 181 17.73 25.16 3.76
CA ASN A 181 18.09 23.75 3.67
C ASN A 181 19.31 23.54 2.76
N PRO A 182 20.08 22.45 2.93
CA PRO A 182 21.08 22.07 1.95
C PRO A 182 20.39 21.62 0.65
N HIS A 183 20.89 22.11 -0.49
CA HIS A 183 20.36 21.75 -1.82
C HIS A 183 21.34 20.86 -2.57
N LEU A 184 20.81 19.84 -3.25
CA LEU A 184 21.60 19.04 -4.18
C LEU A 184 21.76 19.78 -5.52
N PHE A 185 20.71 20.48 -5.94
CA PHE A 185 20.72 21.29 -7.14
C PHE A 185 20.34 22.74 -6.84
N GLU A 186 21.26 23.67 -7.13
CA GLU A 186 20.92 25.10 -7.10
C GLU A 186 19.87 25.41 -8.17
N LYS A 187 18.71 25.92 -7.75
CA LYS A 187 17.63 26.34 -8.65
C LYS A 187 16.90 27.54 -8.06
N ALA A 188 16.47 28.45 -8.92
CA ALA A 188 15.75 29.65 -8.50
C ALA A 188 14.39 29.72 -9.20
N LEU A 189 13.34 29.28 -8.50
CA LEU A 189 12.02 29.26 -9.09
C LEU A 189 11.47 30.69 -9.27
N PHE A 190 10.93 31.00 -10.45
CA PHE A 190 10.26 32.28 -10.72
C PHE A 190 8.86 32.05 -11.33
N SER A 191 7.98 33.05 -11.21
CA SER A 191 6.62 33.00 -11.76
C SER A 191 6.34 34.29 -12.54
N GLU A 192 5.63 34.15 -13.66
CA GLU A 192 5.09 35.30 -14.42
C GLU A 192 3.70 35.71 -13.94
N ILE A 193 3.10 34.93 -13.04
CA ILE A 193 1.81 35.24 -12.42
C ILE A 193 2.02 36.41 -11.44
N PRO A 194 1.23 37.50 -11.54
CA PRO A 194 1.33 38.64 -10.63
C PRO A 194 1.23 38.24 -9.16
N ASP A 195 1.73 39.10 -8.28
CA ASP A 195 1.86 38.86 -6.84
C ASP A 195 0.57 38.39 -6.13
N GLY A 196 -0.62 38.67 -6.66
CA GLY A 196 -1.90 38.27 -6.09
C GLY A 196 -2.15 38.86 -4.70
N GLU A 197 -2.98 38.17 -3.91
CA GLU A 197 -3.37 38.59 -2.56
C GLU A 197 -2.23 38.46 -1.54
N MET A 198 -2.31 39.17 -0.41
CA MET A 198 -1.31 39.06 0.66
C MET A 198 -1.51 37.77 1.46
N LEU A 199 -0.41 37.13 1.85
CA LEU A 199 -0.45 35.97 2.73
C LEU A 199 -0.92 36.40 4.12
N LYS A 200 -1.98 35.77 4.62
CA LYS A 200 -2.52 36.02 5.95
C LYS A 200 -1.99 35.00 6.94
N VAL A 201 -1.47 35.45 8.07
CA VAL A 201 -1.14 34.60 9.22
C VAL A 201 -2.16 34.89 10.31
N ILE A 202 -2.95 33.87 10.67
CA ILE A 202 -4.02 34.00 11.65
C ILE A 202 -3.60 33.31 12.94
N THR A 203 -3.59 34.05 14.04
CA THR A 203 -3.39 33.48 15.37
C THR A 203 -4.73 33.11 16.02
N ALA A 204 -4.80 31.93 16.60
CA ALA A 204 -5.95 31.44 17.34
C ALA A 204 -5.60 31.28 18.82
N LYS A 205 -6.64 31.18 19.67
CA LYS A 205 -6.46 31.01 21.12
C LYS A 205 -6.20 29.55 21.49
N ASN A 206 -6.81 28.64 20.74
CA ASN A 206 -6.73 27.20 20.87
C ASN A 206 -7.10 26.56 19.51
N GLU A 207 -7.00 25.24 19.43
CA GLU A 207 -7.21 24.46 18.19
C GLU A 207 -8.67 24.52 17.70
N GLU A 208 -9.65 24.57 18.61
CA GLU A 208 -11.06 24.72 18.24
C GLU A 208 -11.33 26.09 17.60
N HIS A 209 -10.79 27.16 18.19
CA HIS A 209 -10.90 28.52 17.68
C HIS A 209 -10.15 28.69 16.34
N GLU A 210 -9.06 27.96 16.11
CA GLU A 210 -8.39 27.90 14.81
C GLU A 210 -9.33 27.35 13.74
N ALA A 211 -9.94 26.19 14.01
CA ALA A 211 -10.87 25.55 13.07
C ALA A 211 -12.07 26.44 12.74
N GLU A 212 -12.67 27.07 13.76
CA GLU A 212 -13.78 28.01 13.58
C GLU A 212 -13.38 29.23 12.74
N LYS A 213 -12.21 29.83 13.01
CA LYS A 213 -11.71 30.98 12.24
C LYS A 213 -11.46 30.63 10.78
N VAL A 214 -10.79 29.50 10.52
CA VAL A 214 -10.48 29.07 9.15
C VAL A 214 -11.77 28.81 8.36
N VAL A 215 -12.75 28.14 8.97
CA VAL A 215 -14.05 27.90 8.35
C VAL A 215 -14.81 29.21 8.12
N GLY A 216 -14.75 30.14 9.07
CA GLY A 216 -15.34 31.48 8.94
C GLY A 216 -14.75 32.28 7.78
N GLU A 217 -13.42 32.34 7.66
CA GLU A 217 -12.73 33.00 6.56
C GLU A 217 -13.02 32.32 5.21
N LEU A 218 -13.12 30.99 5.17
CA LEU A 218 -13.50 30.24 3.98
C LEU A 218 -14.90 30.65 3.50
N ILE A 219 -15.89 30.68 4.40
CA ILE A 219 -17.26 31.09 4.07
C ILE A 219 -17.29 32.54 3.57
N ALA A 220 -16.59 33.46 4.27
CA ALA A 220 -16.54 34.87 3.91
C ALA A 220 -15.88 35.07 2.53
N HIS A 221 -14.72 34.46 2.30
CA HIS A 221 -14.03 34.53 1.01
C HIS A 221 -14.88 33.93 -0.11
N ARG A 222 -15.57 32.81 0.15
CA ARG A 222 -16.45 32.19 -0.84
C ARG A 222 -17.59 33.11 -1.24
N PHE A 223 -18.22 33.75 -0.24
CA PHE A 223 -19.33 34.66 -0.47
C PHE A 223 -18.88 35.90 -1.26
N MET A 224 -17.72 36.47 -0.94
CA MET A 224 -17.19 37.67 -1.62
C MET A 224 -16.73 37.38 -3.06
N ASN A 225 -16.04 36.26 -3.28
CA ASN A 225 -15.38 35.95 -4.56
C ASN A 225 -16.17 34.98 -5.44
N ASN A 226 -17.36 34.54 -5.00
CA ASN A 226 -18.25 33.60 -5.70
C ASN A 226 -17.54 32.30 -6.16
N THR A 227 -16.66 31.77 -5.30
CA THR A 227 -15.88 30.54 -5.57
C THR A 227 -16.64 29.27 -5.17
N GLN A 228 -16.09 28.10 -5.51
CA GLN A 228 -16.66 26.79 -5.18
C GLN A 228 -15.90 26.16 -4.01
N TYR A 229 -16.57 25.31 -3.23
CA TYR A 229 -15.93 24.62 -2.09
C TYR A 229 -14.75 23.72 -2.51
N LYS A 230 -14.72 23.26 -3.76
CA LYS A 230 -13.62 22.45 -4.32
C LYS A 230 -12.33 23.24 -4.54
N ASP A 231 -12.40 24.57 -4.54
CA ASP A 231 -11.26 25.46 -4.78
C ASP A 231 -10.43 25.67 -3.50
N TYR A 232 -10.88 25.10 -2.37
CA TYR A 232 -10.25 25.22 -1.06
C TYR A 232 -9.62 23.90 -0.62
N ALA A 233 -8.43 23.99 -0.03
CA ALA A 233 -7.74 22.88 0.60
C ALA A 233 -7.27 23.28 2.00
N ILE A 234 -7.47 22.39 2.98
CA ILE A 234 -6.94 22.52 4.34
C ILE A 234 -5.82 21.49 4.48
N LEU A 235 -4.60 21.95 4.70
CA LEU A 235 -3.42 21.11 4.86
C LEU A 235 -2.98 21.13 6.32
N TYR A 236 -2.71 19.97 6.89
CA TYR A 236 -2.30 19.78 8.28
C TYR A 236 -1.16 18.77 8.37
N ARG A 237 -0.40 18.81 9.48
CA ARG A 237 0.81 18.00 9.67
C ARG A 237 0.50 16.56 10.06
N GLY A 238 -0.55 16.34 10.86
CA GLY A 238 -0.94 15.03 11.35
C GLY A 238 -2.45 14.80 11.22
N ASN A 239 -2.83 13.55 10.91
CA ASN A 239 -4.24 13.19 10.66
C ASN A 239 -5.17 13.42 11.87
N HIS A 240 -4.64 13.46 13.09
CA HIS A 240 -5.46 13.76 14.28
C HIS A 240 -6.05 15.18 14.25
N GLN A 241 -5.41 16.13 13.53
CA GLN A 241 -5.88 17.51 13.40
C GLN A 241 -7.15 17.61 12.53
N SER A 242 -7.42 16.64 11.65
CA SER A 242 -8.58 16.68 10.75
C SER A 242 -9.90 16.76 11.51
N ARG A 243 -9.97 16.08 12.66
CA ARG A 243 -11.20 15.87 13.44
C ARG A 243 -11.87 17.18 13.86
N LEU A 244 -11.07 18.19 14.21
CA LEU A 244 -11.56 19.51 14.63
C LEU A 244 -12.15 20.28 13.42
N PHE A 245 -11.44 20.26 12.29
CA PHE A 245 -11.93 20.86 11.04
C PHE A 245 -13.19 20.14 10.52
N GLU A 246 -13.25 18.81 10.59
CA GLU A 246 -14.44 18.03 10.22
C GLU A 246 -15.66 18.47 11.03
N LYS A 247 -15.51 18.58 12.36
CA LYS A 247 -16.59 19.05 13.25
C LYS A 247 -17.07 20.44 12.86
N ALA A 248 -16.15 21.39 12.63
CA ALA A 248 -16.49 22.76 12.25
C ALA A 248 -17.15 22.84 10.86
N LEU A 249 -16.66 22.07 9.88
CA LEU A 249 -17.24 22.00 8.52
C LEU A 249 -18.64 21.37 8.55
N MET A 250 -18.84 20.31 9.33
CA MET A 250 -20.15 19.67 9.52
C MET A 250 -21.17 20.60 10.15
N GLN A 251 -20.79 21.33 11.20
CA GLN A 251 -21.66 22.30 11.86
C GLN A 251 -22.15 23.39 10.89
N ASN A 252 -21.28 23.83 9.99
CA ASN A 252 -21.58 24.83 8.95
C ASN A 252 -22.17 24.23 7.67
N ARG A 253 -22.45 22.91 7.64
CA ARG A 253 -22.99 22.17 6.47
C ARG A 253 -22.15 22.34 5.20
N ILE A 254 -20.84 22.44 5.34
CA ILE A 254 -19.90 22.56 4.23
C ILE A 254 -19.51 21.16 3.74
N PRO A 255 -19.66 20.85 2.44
CA PRO A 255 -19.20 19.57 1.90
C PRO A 255 -17.67 19.52 1.93
N TYR A 256 -17.13 18.42 2.45
CA TYR A 256 -15.69 18.20 2.52
C TYR A 256 -15.34 16.77 2.10
N LYS A 257 -14.08 16.58 1.71
CA LYS A 257 -13.51 15.27 1.38
C LYS A 257 -12.17 15.14 2.09
N ILE A 258 -11.99 14.04 2.81
CA ILE A 258 -10.71 13.73 3.46
C ILE A 258 -9.91 12.81 2.55
N SER A 259 -8.69 13.23 2.23
CA SER A 259 -7.69 12.39 1.59
C SER A 259 -7.03 11.50 2.64
N GLY A 260 -7.01 10.19 2.43
CA GLY A 260 -6.38 9.23 3.37
C GLY A 260 -7.28 8.73 4.51
N GLY A 261 -8.59 9.01 4.47
CA GLY A 261 -9.56 8.34 5.35
C GLY A 261 -9.70 6.84 5.06
N THR A 262 -10.47 6.11 5.86
CA THR A 262 -10.75 4.69 5.59
C THR A 262 -11.50 4.55 4.28
N SER A 263 -10.81 4.10 3.23
CA SER A 263 -11.43 3.77 1.94
C SER A 263 -12.60 2.81 2.18
N PHE A 264 -13.70 2.97 1.43
CA PHE A 264 -14.86 2.07 1.54
C PHE A 264 -14.45 0.59 1.41
N PHE A 265 -13.57 0.28 0.45
CA PHE A 265 -13.00 -1.05 0.24
C PHE A 265 -11.95 -1.48 1.26
N SER A 266 -11.53 -0.58 2.15
CA SER A 266 -10.61 -0.92 3.24
C SER A 266 -11.31 -1.58 4.43
N ARG A 267 -12.62 -1.37 4.55
CA ARG A 267 -13.47 -1.90 5.63
C ARG A 267 -13.45 -3.43 5.64
N VAL A 268 -13.40 -4.00 6.85
CA VAL A 268 -13.18 -5.44 7.04
C VAL A 268 -14.33 -6.23 6.43
N GLU A 269 -15.56 -5.81 6.72
CA GLU A 269 -16.79 -6.43 6.22
C GLU A 269 -16.87 -6.43 4.68
N ILE A 270 -16.45 -5.34 4.04
CA ILE A 270 -16.45 -5.23 2.58
C ILE A 270 -15.40 -6.17 1.98
N LYS A 271 -14.19 -6.18 2.53
CA LYS A 271 -13.12 -7.07 2.05
C LYS A 271 -13.46 -8.55 2.23
N ASP A 272 -14.14 -8.91 3.31
CA ASP A 272 -14.52 -10.30 3.60
C ASP A 272 -15.57 -10.78 2.59
N ILE A 273 -16.63 -10.00 2.37
CA ILE A 273 -17.64 -10.32 1.34
C ILE A 273 -17.01 -10.37 -0.05
N MET A 274 -16.13 -9.42 -0.39
CA MET A 274 -15.44 -9.42 -1.67
C MET A 274 -14.56 -10.68 -1.85
N ALA A 275 -13.90 -11.16 -0.80
CA ALA A 275 -13.13 -12.39 -0.87
C ALA A 275 -14.02 -13.63 -1.08
N TYR A 276 -15.20 -13.70 -0.45
CA TYR A 276 -16.18 -14.75 -0.77
C TYR A 276 -16.59 -14.72 -2.24
N LEU A 277 -16.94 -13.53 -2.76
CA LEU A 277 -17.36 -13.39 -4.16
C LEU A 277 -16.22 -13.76 -5.13
N ARG A 278 -14.99 -13.33 -4.83
CA ARG A 278 -13.79 -13.67 -5.61
C ARG A 278 -13.59 -15.18 -5.67
N LEU A 279 -13.70 -15.88 -4.54
CA LEU A 279 -13.54 -17.34 -4.49
C LEU A 279 -14.62 -18.08 -5.29
N LEU A 280 -15.87 -17.57 -5.26
CA LEU A 280 -16.96 -18.14 -6.05
C LEU A 280 -16.73 -18.01 -7.56
N THR A 281 -16.11 -16.89 -7.99
CA THR A 281 -15.79 -16.64 -9.40
C THR A 281 -14.47 -17.26 -9.86
N ASN A 282 -13.49 -17.32 -8.97
CA ASN A 282 -12.14 -17.80 -9.21
C ASN A 282 -11.70 -18.66 -8.02
N GLN A 283 -11.82 -19.97 -8.17
CA GLN A 283 -11.49 -20.94 -7.12
C GLN A 283 -9.99 -21.05 -6.88
N ASP A 284 -9.16 -20.55 -7.80
CA ASP A 284 -7.71 -20.54 -7.69
C ASP A 284 -7.18 -19.27 -6.97
N ASP A 285 -8.06 -18.45 -6.39
CA ASP A 285 -7.70 -17.25 -5.66
C ASP A 285 -7.30 -17.56 -4.21
N ASP A 286 -6.07 -18.04 -4.03
CA ASP A 286 -5.50 -18.39 -2.72
C ASP A 286 -5.56 -17.22 -1.72
N ASN A 287 -5.36 -15.98 -2.20
CA ASN A 287 -5.44 -14.78 -1.35
C ASN A 287 -6.85 -14.53 -0.80
N ALA A 288 -7.86 -14.72 -1.65
CA ALA A 288 -9.25 -14.66 -1.20
C ALA A 288 -9.53 -15.78 -0.20
N PHE A 289 -9.11 -17.02 -0.50
CA PHE A 289 -9.27 -18.17 0.37
C PHE A 289 -8.67 -17.94 1.76
N LEU A 290 -7.38 -17.59 1.84
CA LEU A 290 -6.66 -17.34 3.09
C LEU A 290 -7.31 -16.25 3.95
N ARG A 291 -7.98 -15.28 3.33
CA ARG A 291 -8.71 -14.24 4.05
C ARG A 291 -9.98 -14.76 4.74
N ILE A 292 -10.78 -15.56 4.03
CA ILE A 292 -12.11 -15.96 4.48
C ILE A 292 -12.17 -17.36 5.10
N VAL A 293 -11.10 -18.16 4.98
CA VAL A 293 -11.04 -19.54 5.48
C VAL A 293 -11.43 -19.64 6.94
N ASN A 294 -11.02 -18.67 7.77
CA ASN A 294 -11.35 -18.61 9.20
C ASN A 294 -12.32 -17.47 9.56
N THR A 295 -13.04 -16.90 8.58
CA THR A 295 -14.01 -15.82 8.78
C THR A 295 -15.36 -16.18 8.17
N PRO A 296 -16.40 -16.55 8.95
CA PRO A 296 -16.44 -16.70 10.42
C PRO A 296 -15.51 -17.80 10.94
N ARG A 297 -15.20 -17.78 12.25
CA ARG A 297 -14.25 -18.73 12.87
C ARG A 297 -14.63 -20.19 12.59
N ARG A 298 -13.66 -20.96 12.07
CA ARG A 298 -13.75 -22.39 11.74
C ARG A 298 -12.63 -23.23 12.36
N GLU A 299 -11.85 -22.65 13.26
CA GLU A 299 -10.75 -23.33 13.97
C GLU A 299 -9.63 -23.84 13.04
N ILE A 300 -9.46 -23.18 11.89
CA ILE A 300 -8.36 -23.47 10.95
C ILE A 300 -7.17 -22.58 11.34
N GLY A 301 -6.15 -23.20 11.94
CA GLY A 301 -4.94 -22.53 12.40
C GLY A 301 -3.82 -22.45 11.35
N PRO A 302 -2.73 -21.73 11.68
CA PRO A 302 -1.66 -21.39 10.72
C PRO A 302 -0.84 -22.62 10.32
N VAL A 303 -0.61 -23.57 11.24
CA VAL A 303 0.07 -24.85 10.95
C VAL A 303 -0.71 -25.69 9.94
N THR A 304 -2.04 -25.69 10.03
CA THR A 304 -2.90 -26.42 9.08
C THR A 304 -2.85 -25.77 7.70
N LEU A 305 -2.85 -24.45 7.64
CA LEU A 305 -2.72 -23.70 6.39
C LEU A 305 -1.35 -23.88 5.75
N GLU A 306 -0.27 -23.94 6.54
CA GLU A 306 1.09 -24.22 6.06
C GLU A 306 1.18 -25.61 5.41
N LYS A 307 0.59 -26.62 6.06
CA LYS A 307 0.50 -27.99 5.51
C LYS A 307 -0.32 -28.05 4.23
N LEU A 308 -1.44 -27.30 4.16
CA LEU A 308 -2.26 -27.20 2.96
C LEU A 308 -1.51 -26.53 1.81
N GLY A 309 -0.81 -25.42 2.06
CA GLY A 309 -0.03 -24.70 1.05
C GLY A 309 1.14 -25.53 0.51
N THR A 310 1.87 -26.21 1.41
CA THR A 310 2.94 -27.14 0.98
C THR A 310 2.41 -28.32 0.18
N TYR A 311 1.27 -28.90 0.56
CA TYR A 311 0.61 -29.96 -0.21
C TYR A 311 0.18 -29.48 -1.61
N ALA A 312 -0.44 -28.30 -1.70
CA ALA A 312 -0.86 -27.65 -2.95
C ALA A 312 0.31 -27.25 -3.86
N THR A 313 1.53 -27.12 -3.32
CA THR A 313 2.72 -26.87 -4.13
C THR A 313 3.31 -28.17 -4.70
N CYS A 314 3.12 -29.30 -4.03
CA CYS A 314 3.63 -30.62 -4.43
C CYS A 314 2.75 -31.33 -5.48
N GLU A 315 1.43 -31.23 -5.35
CA GLU A 315 0.50 -31.55 -6.45
C GLU A 315 0.17 -30.23 -7.14
N VAL A 316 0.43 -30.06 -8.44
CA VAL A 316 0.11 -28.83 -9.19
C VAL A 316 -1.40 -28.53 -9.18
N ARG A 317 -1.93 -28.00 -8.07
CA ARG A 317 -3.33 -27.65 -7.82
C ARG A 317 -3.40 -26.49 -6.83
N ALA A 318 -4.33 -25.56 -7.07
CA ALA A 318 -4.63 -24.47 -6.14
C ALA A 318 -5.08 -24.99 -4.76
N CYS A 319 -5.00 -24.13 -3.73
CA CYS A 319 -5.26 -24.53 -2.34
C CYS A 319 -6.69 -25.03 -2.06
N LEU A 320 -7.62 -24.88 -3.01
CA LEU A 320 -8.88 -25.63 -3.03
C LEU A 320 -8.72 -26.96 -3.78
N PRO A 321 -8.57 -28.10 -3.08
CA PRO A 321 -8.97 -29.37 -3.69
C PRO A 321 -10.50 -29.36 -3.88
N PRO A 322 -11.04 -30.07 -4.89
CA PRO A 322 -12.47 -30.28 -5.01
C PRO A 322 -12.94 -31.11 -3.81
N ALA A 323 -13.37 -30.43 -2.74
CA ALA A 323 -13.86 -31.02 -1.50
C ALA A 323 -15.21 -31.78 -1.67
N LEU A 324 -15.59 -32.14 -2.90
CA LEU A 324 -16.81 -32.86 -3.21
C LEU A 324 -16.63 -34.27 -3.76
N ASN A 325 -15.40 -34.78 -3.99
CA ASN A 325 -15.28 -36.07 -4.69
C ASN A 325 -14.37 -37.16 -4.09
N TRP A 326 -13.60 -36.96 -3.02
CA TRP A 326 -12.75 -38.04 -2.49
C TRP A 326 -12.83 -38.18 -0.96
N GLY A 327 -13.06 -39.43 -0.54
CA GLY A 327 -13.29 -39.82 0.85
C GLY A 327 -12.09 -39.56 1.74
N TRP A 328 -12.35 -38.86 2.84
CA TRP A 328 -11.44 -38.72 3.96
C TRP A 328 -11.40 -40.05 4.73
N SER A 329 -10.47 -40.93 4.37
CA SER A 329 -10.08 -42.04 5.23
C SER A 329 -8.57 -42.20 5.19
N SER A 330 -7.98 -42.24 6.39
CA SER A 330 -6.55 -42.35 6.69
C SER A 330 -5.73 -41.05 6.54
N THR A 331 -5.66 -40.25 7.60
CA THR A 331 -4.43 -39.85 8.33
C THR A 331 -4.73 -38.69 9.31
N CYS A 332 -5.81 -38.78 10.08
CA CYS A 332 -6.05 -37.93 11.26
C CYS A 332 -6.79 -38.79 12.29
N GLN A 333 -6.09 -39.24 13.32
CA GLN A 333 -6.70 -39.88 14.47
C GLN A 333 -7.52 -38.85 15.25
N ALA A 334 -8.82 -39.11 15.32
CA ALA A 334 -9.75 -38.82 16.40
C ALA A 334 -9.91 -37.36 16.89
N VAL A 335 -10.78 -36.60 16.22
CA VAL A 335 -11.78 -35.79 16.94
C VAL A 335 -13.15 -36.35 16.57
N VAL A 336 -13.80 -36.96 17.55
CA VAL A 336 -15.09 -37.63 17.43
C VAL A 336 -16.18 -36.59 17.19
N TRP A 337 -16.69 -36.51 15.96
CA TRP A 337 -17.95 -35.84 15.66
C TRP A 337 -19.11 -36.72 16.13
N LYS A 338 -19.82 -36.31 17.19
CA LYS A 338 -21.12 -36.93 17.54
C LYS A 338 -22.18 -36.43 16.55
N PRO A 339 -22.84 -37.31 15.77
CA PRO A 339 -23.96 -36.91 14.94
C PRO A 339 -25.17 -36.61 15.83
N CYS A 340 -25.74 -35.42 15.69
CA CYS A 340 -26.99 -35.05 16.34
C CYS A 340 -28.15 -35.68 15.55
N SER A 341 -28.42 -36.96 15.82
CA SER A 341 -29.61 -37.66 15.33
C SER A 341 -30.66 -37.70 16.45
N ALA A 342 -31.47 -36.64 16.56
CA ALA A 342 -32.82 -36.66 17.12
C ALA A 342 -33.38 -35.23 17.14
N LEU A 343 -34.33 -34.92 16.25
CA LEU A 343 -35.53 -34.12 16.47
C LEU A 343 -36.35 -34.17 15.15
N PRO A 344 -37.70 -34.11 15.21
CA PRO A 344 -38.58 -34.86 14.33
C PRO A 344 -39.01 -34.10 13.07
N VAL A 345 -39.37 -34.90 12.06
CA VAL A 345 -40.09 -34.52 10.86
C VAL A 345 -41.38 -33.78 11.21
N GLY A 346 -41.52 -32.55 10.75
CA GLY A 346 -42.77 -31.82 10.78
C GLY A 346 -42.53 -30.32 10.65
N TRP A 347 -43.37 -29.65 9.86
CA TRP A 347 -43.38 -28.22 9.58
C TRP A 347 -42.31 -27.79 8.56
N TRP A 348 -42.63 -27.94 7.27
CA TRP A 348 -42.69 -26.85 6.27
C TRP A 348 -43.26 -27.47 4.98
N SER A 349 -44.58 -27.60 4.94
CA SER A 349 -45.34 -27.71 3.71
C SER A 349 -46.20 -26.45 3.61
N TRP A 350 -45.98 -25.62 2.60
CA TRP A 350 -46.97 -25.31 1.56
C TRP A 350 -46.32 -24.49 0.41
N PRO A 351 -46.86 -24.58 -0.81
CA PRO A 351 -46.17 -24.29 -2.08
C PRO A 351 -46.71 -23.02 -2.77
N ILE A 352 -46.03 -22.55 -3.82
CA ILE A 352 -46.59 -22.05 -5.11
C ILE A 352 -45.45 -21.52 -6.01
N MET A 353 -45.15 -22.29 -7.07
CA MET A 353 -45.06 -21.89 -8.48
C MET A 353 -44.92 -20.38 -8.82
N GLN A 354 -43.87 -19.98 -9.56
CA GLN A 354 -43.91 -19.88 -11.03
C GLN A 354 -42.59 -19.39 -11.65
N SER A 355 -42.15 -20.19 -12.62
CA SER A 355 -41.27 -19.92 -13.75
C SER A 355 -40.98 -18.46 -14.13
N VAL A 356 -39.69 -18.12 -14.26
CA VAL A 356 -39.18 -17.34 -15.41
C VAL A 356 -37.87 -17.97 -15.88
N ALA A 357 -37.98 -18.76 -16.94
CA ALA A 357 -36.85 -19.15 -17.77
C ALA A 357 -36.61 -18.03 -18.79
N ILE A 358 -35.35 -17.58 -18.95
CA ILE A 358 -34.91 -16.87 -20.15
C ILE A 358 -33.62 -17.56 -20.64
N PRO A 359 -33.52 -17.91 -21.94
CA PRO A 359 -32.65 -18.99 -22.40
C PRO A 359 -31.27 -18.50 -22.84
N SER A 360 -30.32 -19.44 -22.75
CA SER A 360 -29.04 -19.43 -23.44
C SER A 360 -29.19 -19.22 -24.95
N ARG A 361 -28.42 -18.30 -25.53
CA ARG A 361 -28.03 -18.37 -26.94
C ARG A 361 -26.52 -18.38 -27.06
N ARG A 362 -26.03 -19.46 -27.67
CA ARG A 362 -24.67 -19.66 -28.17
C ARG A 362 -24.71 -19.54 -29.70
N TYR A 363 -23.74 -18.81 -30.22
CA TYR A 363 -23.00 -18.93 -31.50
C TYR A 363 -23.58 -18.57 -32.88
N VAL A 364 -22.63 -18.03 -33.68
CA VAL A 364 -22.50 -17.86 -35.15
C VAL A 364 -23.23 -16.62 -35.69
N SER A 365 -22.62 -15.66 -36.40
CA SER A 365 -21.39 -15.59 -37.23
C SER A 365 -20.59 -14.31 -37.02
#